data_AF-A0A357Z2R8-F1
#
_entry.id   AF-A0A357Z2R8-F1
#
_cell.length_a   1.000
_cell.length_b   1.000
_cell.length_c   1.000
_cell.angle_alpha   90.00
_cell.angle_beta   90.00
_cell.angle_gamma   90.00
#
_symmetry.space_group_name_H-M   'P 1'
#
loop_
_entity.id
_entity.type
_entity.pdbx_description
1 polymer ?
#
loop_
_entity_poly.entity_id
_entity_poly.type
_entity_poly.pdbx_seq_one_letter_code
_entity_poly.pdbx_strand_id
1 'polypeptide(L)'
;DRLGTLVAAVYDNPDKHFGLDVLVATVFFAFQIYCDFGGYSNIALGAAEVMGFRLTRNFERPYFSKSIPEFWRRWHISLGRWFRDYLYIPLGGNRCSKPRHYFNLLVVFMVCGLWHGAAL
;
A
#
# COMPACT_ATOMS: atom_id res chain seq x y z
N ASP A 1 -7.50 -18.46 7.64
CA ASP A 1 -6.09 -18.20 7.90
C ASP A 1 -5.19 -19.36 7.44
N ARG A 2 -5.12 -19.64 6.14
CA ARG A 2 -4.25 -20.69 5.54
C ARG A 2 -3.29 -20.15 4.47
N LEU A 3 -3.59 -18.96 3.94
CA LEU A 3 -2.69 -18.26 3.02
C LEU A 3 -1.48 -17.71 3.77
N GLY A 4 -1.67 -17.18 4.98
CA GLY A 4 -0.57 -16.71 5.82
C GLY A 4 0.45 -17.81 6.14
N THR A 5 -0.01 -19.02 6.45
CA THR A 5 0.88 -20.16 6.72
C THR A 5 1.68 -20.59 5.49
N LEU A 6 1.08 -20.55 4.30
CA LEU A 6 1.75 -20.90 3.04
C LEU A 6 2.79 -19.84 2.66
N VAL A 7 2.45 -18.56 2.81
CA VAL A 7 3.35 -17.44 2.56
C VAL A 7 4.54 -17.45 3.53
N ALA A 8 4.28 -17.68 4.82
CA ALA A 8 5.32 -17.78 5.85
C ALA A 8 6.26 -18.95 5.59
N ALA A 9 5.75 -20.12 5.19
CA ALA A 9 6.59 -21.29 4.88
C ALA A 9 7.68 -20.97 3.84
N VAL A 10 7.35 -20.15 2.83
CA VAL A 10 8.28 -19.76 1.77
C VAL A 10 9.18 -18.59 2.19
N TYR A 11 8.62 -17.50 2.74
CA TYR A 11 9.43 -16.31 3.08
C TYR A 11 10.30 -16.49 4.33
N ASP A 12 9.96 -17.40 5.25
CA ASP A 12 10.79 -17.71 6.43
C ASP A 12 11.91 -18.72 6.10
N ASN A 13 11.85 -19.37 4.93
CA ASN A 13 12.86 -20.35 4.48
C ASN A 13 13.28 -20.10 3.01
N PRO A 14 13.81 -18.90 2.69
CA PRO A 14 14.10 -18.51 1.29
C PRO A 14 15.13 -19.43 0.62
N ASP A 15 16.06 -20.01 1.38
CA ASP A 15 17.10 -20.91 0.86
C ASP A 15 16.55 -22.30 0.44
N LYS A 16 15.31 -22.62 0.82
CA LYS A 16 14.69 -23.93 0.58
C LYS A 16 13.64 -23.92 -0.55
N HIS A 17 13.25 -22.75 -1.05
CA HIS A 17 12.19 -22.59 -2.03
C HIS A 17 12.67 -21.81 -3.25
N PHE A 18 12.38 -22.32 -4.44
CA PHE A 18 12.82 -21.73 -5.69
C PHE A 18 11.73 -21.83 -6.77
N GLY A 19 11.83 -20.96 -7.78
CA GLY A 19 10.96 -21.02 -8.96
C GLY A 19 9.48 -20.82 -8.62
N LEU A 20 8.67 -21.87 -8.85
CA LEU A 20 7.20 -21.79 -8.79
C LEU A 20 6.68 -21.51 -7.36
N ASP A 21 7.32 -22.07 -6.34
CA ASP A 21 6.92 -21.87 -4.93
C ASP A 21 6.97 -20.39 -4.56
N VAL A 22 8.05 -19.70 -4.94
CA VAL A 22 8.26 -18.27 -4.68
C VAL A 22 7.24 -17.43 -5.45
N LEU A 23 6.93 -17.79 -6.70
CA LEU A 23 5.92 -17.10 -7.49
C LEU A 23 4.52 -17.21 -6.84
N VAL A 24 4.12 -18.42 -6.44
CA VAL A 24 2.83 -18.66 -5.79
C VAL A 24 2.75 -17.93 -4.45
N ALA A 25 3.80 -18.01 -3.63
CA ALA A 25 3.87 -17.28 -2.37
C ALA A 25 3.77 -15.76 -2.57
N THR A 26 4.45 -15.20 -3.58
CA THR A 26 4.39 -13.77 -3.89
C THR A 26 2.99 -13.31 -4.28
N VAL A 27 2.30 -14.08 -5.12
CA VAL A 27 0.91 -13.79 -5.48
C VAL A 27 0.00 -13.85 -4.26
N PHE A 28 0.13 -14.88 -3.42
CA PHE A 28 -0.69 -15.01 -2.22
C PHE A 28 -0.37 -13.99 -1.14
N PHE A 29 0.88 -13.52 -1.05
CA PHE A 29 1.25 -12.44 -0.17
C PHE A 29 0.55 -11.13 -0.55
N ALA A 30 0.41 -10.84 -1.84
CA ALA A 30 -0.37 -9.69 -2.30
C ALA A 30 -1.83 -9.78 -1.79
N PHE A 31 -2.47 -10.95 -1.95
CA PHE A 31 -3.82 -11.17 -1.42
C PHE A 31 -3.88 -11.07 0.12
N GLN A 32 -2.89 -11.63 0.82
CA GLN A 32 -2.81 -11.59 2.27
C GLN A 32 -2.76 -10.15 2.78
N ILE A 33 -1.83 -9.32 2.27
CA ILE A 33 -1.73 -7.92 2.67
C ILE A 33 -3.04 -7.19 2.38
N TYR A 34 -3.62 -7.37 1.20
CA TYR A 34 -4.87 -6.68 0.86
C TYR A 34 -6.04 -7.08 1.75
N CYS A 35 -6.20 -8.37 2.03
CA CYS A 35 -7.26 -8.88 2.89
C CYS A 35 -7.08 -8.42 4.34
N ASP A 36 -5.85 -8.36 4.83
CA ASP A 36 -5.54 -7.87 6.17
C ASP A 36 -5.83 -6.36 6.26
N PHE A 37 -5.17 -5.56 5.42
CA PHE A 37 -5.30 -4.11 5.41
C PHE A 37 -6.71 -3.62 5.08
N GLY A 38 -7.31 -4.21 4.04
CA GLY A 38 -8.67 -3.92 3.63
C GLY A 38 -9.70 -4.40 4.67
N GLY A 39 -9.46 -5.56 5.28
CA GLY A 39 -10.32 -6.15 6.30
C GLY A 39 -10.46 -5.25 7.52
N TYR A 40 -9.35 -4.90 8.17
CA TYR A 40 -9.41 -4.02 9.34
C TYR A 40 -9.91 -2.61 8.98
N SER A 41 -9.57 -2.09 7.79
CA SER A 41 -10.08 -0.79 7.34
C SER A 41 -11.60 -0.78 7.20
N ASN A 42 -12.21 -1.88 6.75
CA ASN A 42 -13.65 -2.03 6.68
C ASN A 42 -14.31 -2.13 8.06
N ILE A 43 -13.65 -2.81 9.00
CA ILE A 43 -14.10 -2.85 10.40
C ILE A 43 -14.09 -1.43 10.98
N ALA A 44 -13.03 -0.66 10.75
CA ALA A 44 -12.93 0.73 11.20
C ALA A 44 -14.02 1.63 10.58
N LEU A 45 -14.34 1.45 9.29
CA LEU A 45 -15.46 2.14 8.64
C LEU A 45 -16.80 1.81 9.32
N GLY A 46 -17.08 0.53 9.56
CA GLY A 46 -18.32 0.09 10.22
C GLY A 46 -18.44 0.62 11.65
N ALA A 47 -17.34 0.57 12.42
CA ALA A 47 -17.30 1.12 13.77
C ALA A 47 -17.53 2.64 13.78
N ALA A 48 -16.93 3.37 12.84
CA ALA A 48 -17.12 4.81 12.71
C ALA A 48 -18.57 5.18 12.40
N GLU A 49 -19.24 4.47 11.48
CA GLU A 49 -20.65 4.71 11.15
C GLU A 49 -21.56 4.48 12.36
N VAL A 50 -21.30 3.45 13.18
CA VAL A 50 -22.03 3.21 14.44
C VAL A 50 -21.84 4.38 15.43
N MET A 51 -20.65 4.99 15.44
CA MET A 51 -20.35 6.16 16.27
C MET A 51 -20.82 7.50 15.66
N GLY A 52 -21.46 7.48 14.48
CA GLY A 52 -21.95 8.69 13.80
C GLY A 52 -20.89 9.44 12.98
N PHE A 53 -19.72 8.84 12.75
CA PHE A 53 -18.66 9.41 11.92
C PHE A 53 -18.62 8.76 10.53
N ARG A 54 -18.42 9.59 9.50
CA ARG A 54 -18.20 9.11 8.12
C ARG A 54 -16.71 9.13 7.78
N LEU A 55 -16.07 7.97 7.81
CA LEU A 55 -14.67 7.84 7.39
C LEU A 55 -14.54 7.64 5.88
N THR A 56 -13.39 8.04 5.35
CA THR A 56 -13.03 7.77 3.96
C THR A 56 -12.59 6.31 3.81
N ARG A 57 -12.98 5.64 2.72
CA ARG A 57 -12.50 4.30 2.37
C ARG A 57 -11.00 4.32 2.06
N ASN A 58 -10.26 3.38 2.63
CA ASN A 58 -8.83 3.23 2.36
C ASN A 58 -8.51 2.40 1.12
N PHE A 59 -9.39 1.49 0.71
CA PHE A 59 -9.13 0.59 -0.41
C PHE A 59 -10.32 0.55 -1.36
N GLU A 60 -10.04 0.66 -2.66
CA GLU A 60 -11.06 0.66 -3.70
C GLU A 60 -10.68 -0.28 -4.86
N ARG A 61 -10.79 -1.60 -4.62
CA ARG A 61 -10.50 -2.65 -5.61
C ARG A 61 -9.17 -2.40 -6.37
N PRO A 62 -8.04 -2.26 -5.65
CA PRO A 62 -6.77 -1.82 -6.22
C PRO A 62 -6.24 -2.77 -7.30
N TYR A 63 -6.43 -4.10 -7.16
CA TYR A 63 -5.98 -5.07 -8.17
C TYR A 63 -6.77 -5.05 -9.49
N PHE A 64 -7.89 -4.31 -9.56
CA PHE A 64 -8.63 -4.07 -10.80
C PHE A 64 -8.16 -2.78 -11.52
N SER A 65 -7.03 -2.21 -11.12
CA SER A 65 -6.46 -1.02 -11.75
C SER A 65 -5.87 -1.34 -13.11
N LYS A 66 -6.04 -0.44 -14.08
CA LYS A 66 -5.48 -0.57 -15.44
C LYS A 66 -4.08 0.06 -15.58
N SER A 67 -3.61 0.75 -14.55
CA SER A 67 -2.29 1.40 -14.52
C SER A 67 -1.74 1.50 -13.10
N ILE A 68 -0.41 1.62 -12.97
CA ILE A 68 0.26 1.80 -11.68
C ILE A 68 -0.20 3.07 -10.94
N PRO A 69 -0.36 4.25 -11.59
CA PRO A 69 -0.90 5.41 -10.90
C PRO A 69 -2.33 5.18 -10.39
N GLU A 70 -3.16 4.46 -11.13
CA GLU A 70 -4.51 4.10 -10.67
C GLU A 70 -4.48 3.15 -9.47
N PHE A 71 -3.56 2.19 -9.44
CA PHE A 71 -3.35 1.31 -8.29
C PHE A 71 -3.07 2.13 -7.02
N TRP A 72 -2.12 3.06 -7.08
CA TRP A 72 -1.79 3.92 -5.93
C TRP A 72 -2.90 4.90 -5.54
N ARG A 73 -3.80 5.27 -6.46
CA ARG A 73 -5.00 6.05 -6.10
C ARG A 73 -6.07 5.23 -5.39
N ARG A 74 -6.04 3.90 -5.52
CA ARG A 74 -7.02 2.95 -4.96
C ARG A 74 -6.48 2.17 -3.76
N TRP A 75 -5.18 2.21 -3.54
CA TRP A 75 -4.47 1.56 -2.43
C TRP A 75 -4.15 2.57 -1.34
N HIS A 76 -4.57 2.29 -0.10
CA HIS A 76 -4.29 3.11 1.09
C HIS A 76 -4.57 4.61 0.89
N ILE A 77 -5.80 4.92 0.48
CA ILE A 77 -6.24 6.24 -0.02
C ILE A 77 -5.99 7.38 0.99
N SER A 78 -6.26 7.17 2.28
CA SER A 78 -6.06 8.23 3.29
C SER A 78 -4.58 8.61 3.42
N LEU A 79 -3.68 7.62 3.50
CA LEU A 79 -2.24 7.84 3.56
C LEU A 79 -1.72 8.50 2.27
N GLY A 80 -2.19 8.02 1.11
CA GLY A 80 -1.84 8.61 -0.18
C GLY A 80 -2.24 10.09 -0.29
N ARG A 81 -3.44 10.45 0.22
CA ARG A 81 -3.85 11.87 0.33
C ARG A 81 -2.95 12.64 1.29
N TRP A 82 -2.62 12.07 2.44
CA TRP A 82 -1.76 12.73 3.42
C TRP A 82 -0.39 13.07 2.81
N PHE A 83 0.28 12.11 2.16
CA PHE A 83 1.55 12.37 1.47
C PHE A 83 1.39 13.38 0.34
N ARG A 84 0.29 13.33 -0.41
CA ARG A 84 0.02 14.30 -1.48
C ARG A 84 -0.10 15.72 -0.92
N ASP A 85 -0.93 15.89 0.10
CA ASP A 85 -1.36 17.20 0.58
C ASP A 85 -0.32 17.85 1.50
N TYR A 86 0.41 17.05 2.29
CA TYR A 86 1.36 17.55 3.29
C TYR A 86 2.83 17.42 2.89
N LEU A 87 3.17 16.65 1.85
CA LEU A 87 4.56 16.52 1.38
C LEU A 87 4.70 16.89 -0.09
N TYR A 88 3.96 16.23 -0.98
CA TYR A 88 4.13 16.40 -2.42
C TYR A 88 3.76 17.79 -2.94
N ILE A 89 2.59 18.32 -2.55
CA ILE A 89 2.13 19.65 -2.96
C ILE A 89 3.06 20.75 -2.43
N PRO A 90 3.46 20.76 -1.13
CA PRO A 90 4.45 21.70 -0.62
C PRO A 90 5.81 21.68 -1.35
N LEU A 91 6.23 20.53 -1.88
CA LEU A 91 7.46 20.42 -2.68
C LEU A 91 7.35 21.01 -4.11
N GLY A 92 6.19 21.54 -4.49
CA GLY A 92 5.89 22.13 -5.80
C GLY A 92 4.97 21.29 -6.68
N GLY A 93 4.61 20.08 -6.22
CA GLY A 93 3.70 19.17 -6.91
C GLY A 93 4.02 19.00 -8.40
N ASN A 94 2.99 19.10 -9.25
CA ASN A 94 3.11 19.02 -10.71
C ASN A 94 3.52 20.34 -11.39
N ARG A 95 3.70 21.43 -10.64
CA ARG A 95 3.97 22.78 -11.20
C ARG A 95 5.46 23.10 -11.31
N CYS A 96 6.32 22.09 -11.24
CA CYS A 96 7.78 22.22 -11.30
C CYS A 96 8.37 21.62 -12.59
N SER A 97 9.66 21.85 -12.83
CA SER A 97 10.36 21.26 -13.97
C SER A 97 10.37 19.72 -13.88
N LYS A 98 10.45 19.02 -15.03
CA LYS A 98 10.44 17.54 -15.06
C LYS A 98 11.47 16.90 -14.10
N PRO A 99 12.74 17.37 -14.01
CA PRO A 99 13.70 16.82 -13.05
C PRO A 99 13.26 16.99 -11.60
N ARG A 100 12.70 18.16 -11.25
CA ARG A 100 12.19 18.42 -9.90
C ARG A 100 10.96 17.57 -9.57
N HIS A 101 10.11 17.31 -10.55
CA HIS A 101 8.95 16.44 -10.39
C HIS A 101 9.36 15.01 -10.02
N TYR A 102 10.33 14.43 -10.74
CA TYR A 102 10.87 13.10 -10.41
C TYR A 102 11.55 13.07 -9.04
N PHE A 103 12.31 14.10 -8.71
CA PHE A 103 12.92 14.24 -7.37
C PHE A 103 11.85 14.27 -6.27
N ASN A 104 10.78 15.06 -6.45
CA ASN A 104 9.69 15.15 -5.49
C ASN A 104 8.99 13.79 -5.30
N LEU A 105 8.77 13.04 -6.38
CA LEU A 105 8.22 11.68 -6.29
C LEU A 105 9.16 10.76 -5.49
N LEU A 106 10.46 10.79 -5.78
CA LEU A 106 11.46 9.99 -5.06
C LEU A 106 11.45 10.31 -3.57
N VAL A 107 11.41 11.60 -3.20
CA VAL A 107 11.33 12.04 -1.79
C VAL A 107 10.06 11.50 -1.13
N VAL A 108 8.90 11.61 -1.79
CA VAL A 108 7.64 11.11 -1.23
C VAL A 108 7.70 9.60 -0.99
N PHE A 109 8.19 8.81 -1.96
CA PHE A 109 8.32 7.36 -1.79
C PHE A 109 9.35 6.97 -0.74
N MET A 110 10.45 7.72 -0.61
CA MET A 110 11.46 7.49 0.43
C MET A 110 10.88 7.74 1.82
N VAL A 111 10.20 8.87 2.03
CA VAL A 111 9.56 9.18 3.32
C VAL A 111 8.43 8.19 3.62
N CYS A 112 7.68 7.73 2.61
CA CYS A 112 6.70 6.66 2.75
C CYS A 112 7.35 5.35 3.21
N GLY A 113 8.49 4.96 2.63
CA GLY A 113 9.27 3.81 3.07
C GLY A 113 9.75 3.94 4.52
N LEU A 114 10.30 5.11 4.88
CA LEU A 114 10.71 5.40 6.26
C LEU A 114 9.53 5.36 7.24
N TRP A 115 8.34 5.83 6.84
CA TRP A 115 7.12 5.77 7.65
C TRP A 115 6.66 4.34 7.94
N HIS A 116 6.81 3.43 6.97
CA HIS A 116 6.51 2.01 7.17
C HIS A 116 7.50 1.30 8.11
N GLY A 117 8.65 1.92 8.37
CA GLY A 117 9.72 1.39 9.21
C GLY A 117 11.02 1.33 8.43
N ALA A 118 12.07 1.92 8.99
CA ALA A 118 13.43 1.61 8.56
C ALA A 118 13.74 0.20 9.04
N ALA A 119 13.72 -0.78 8.12
CA ALA A 119 14.23 -2.11 8.41
C ALA A 119 15.72 -1.97 8.72
N LEU A 120 16.06 -2.08 10.01
CA LEU A 120 17.39 -2.40 10.53
C LEU A 120 17.35 -3.85 11.01
#